data_AF-A0A391PCY6-F1
#
_entry.id   AF-A0A391PCY6-F1
#
_cell.length_a   1.000
_cell.length_b   1.000
_cell.length_c   1.000
_cell.angle_alpha   90.00
_cell.angle_beta   90.00
_cell.angle_gamma   90.00
#
_symmetry.space_group_name_H-M   'P 1'
#
loop_
_entity.id
_entity.type
_entity.pdbx_description
1 polymer ?
#
loop_
_entity_poly.entity_id
_entity_poly.type
_entity_poly.pdbx_seq_one_letter_code
_entity_poly.pdbx_strand_id
1 'polypeptide(L)'
;MYSAKNWHEDTYVLFQTPGEIGCFAYIYSGVMGLIECHGRSMPGFPADALNPKLKDRPTVFTVAESSDGAFKFTSSLGTYTDEKGYRLLPAGMKLTVGETGCAVGDDHYIACVTSQHHGFVISPTGSWTF
;
A
#
# COMPACT_ATOMS: atom_id res chain seq x y z
N MET A 1 -12.18 -3.76 -13.17
CA MET A 1 -10.77 -3.81 -13.56
C MET A 1 -10.02 -2.89 -12.62
N TYR A 2 -8.98 -3.37 -11.94
CA TYR A 2 -8.14 -2.59 -11.01
C TYR A 2 -6.94 -1.94 -11.69
N SER A 3 -6.70 -2.28 -12.96
CA SER A 3 -5.59 -1.77 -13.74
C SER A 3 -6.00 -0.64 -14.67
N ALA A 4 -5.11 0.33 -14.84
CA ALA A 4 -5.23 1.42 -15.80
C ALA A 4 -3.85 1.74 -16.41
N LYS A 5 -3.82 2.70 -17.33
CA LYS A 5 -2.59 3.20 -17.94
C LYS A 5 -2.41 4.68 -17.65
N ASN A 6 -1.18 5.10 -17.40
CA ASN A 6 -0.84 6.52 -17.29
C ASN A 6 -0.62 7.12 -18.69
N TRP A 7 -0.29 8.41 -18.75
CA TRP A 7 -0.04 9.12 -20.01
C TRP A 7 1.23 8.66 -20.76
N HIS A 8 2.09 7.88 -20.11
CA HIS A 8 3.26 7.22 -20.69
C HIS A 8 2.99 5.79 -21.16
N GLU A 9 1.73 5.34 -21.12
CA GLU A 9 1.32 3.95 -21.40
C GLU A 9 1.81 2.91 -20.37
N ASP A 10 2.37 3.34 -19.24
CA ASP A 10 2.71 2.43 -18.15
C ASP A 10 1.43 1.88 -17.54
N THR A 11 1.39 0.56 -17.40
CA THR A 11 0.27 -0.10 -16.74
C THR A 11 0.49 -0.10 -15.24
N TYR A 12 -0.55 0.24 -14.49
CA TYR A 12 -0.53 0.21 -13.03
C TYR A 12 -1.82 -0.42 -12.50
N VAL A 13 -1.79 -0.85 -11.23
CA VAL A 13 -2.98 -1.19 -10.45
C VAL A 13 -3.22 -0.14 -9.39
N LEU A 14 -4.50 0.11 -9.12
CA LEU A 14 -4.96 1.03 -8.09
C LEU A 14 -6.17 0.42 -7.39
N PHE A 15 -6.09 0.22 -6.08
CA PHE A 15 -7.19 -0.34 -5.29
C PHE A 15 -7.19 0.22 -3.88
N GLN A 16 -8.36 0.27 -3.25
CA GLN A 16 -8.51 0.73 -1.87
C GLN A 16 -9.12 -0.39 -1.04
N THR A 17 -8.69 -0.51 0.22
CA THR A 17 -9.28 -1.44 1.17
C THR A 17 -10.54 -0.84 1.82
N PRO A 18 -11.40 -1.65 2.47
CA PRO A 18 -12.50 -1.14 3.27
C PRO A 18 -12.07 -0.21 4.43
N GLY A 19 -10.81 -0.25 4.85
CA GLY A 19 -10.23 0.64 5.86
C GLY A 19 -9.65 1.94 5.31
N GLU A 20 -10.03 2.32 4.09
CA GLU A 20 -9.58 3.53 3.39
C GLU A 20 -8.07 3.58 3.10
N ILE A 21 -7.37 2.44 3.13
CA ILE A 21 -5.98 2.37 2.70
C ILE A 21 -5.97 2.24 1.18
N GLY A 22 -5.43 3.24 0.49
CA GLY A 22 -5.21 3.22 -0.95
C GLY A 22 -3.87 2.56 -1.27
N CYS A 23 -3.85 1.70 -2.27
CA CYS A 23 -2.66 1.03 -2.76
C CYS A 23 -2.51 1.18 -4.27
N PHE A 24 -1.28 1.43 -4.66
CA PHE A 24 -0.83 1.62 -6.02
C PHE A 24 0.38 0.71 -6.29
N ALA A 25 0.47 0.17 -7.51
CA ALA A 25 1.69 -0.46 -7.98
C ALA A 25 1.79 -0.39 -9.50
N TYR A 26 2.99 -0.18 -10.02
CA TYR A 26 3.24 -0.34 -11.45
C TYR A 26 3.32 -1.83 -11.81
N ILE A 27 2.91 -2.16 -13.04
CA ILE A 27 3.11 -3.48 -13.61
C ILE A 27 4.30 -3.42 -14.57
N TYR A 28 5.43 -4.00 -14.16
CA TYR A 28 6.62 -4.16 -14.99
C TYR A 28 6.84 -5.62 -15.30
N SER A 29 7.01 -5.98 -16.57
CA SER A 29 7.33 -7.36 -17.00
C SER A 29 6.40 -8.44 -16.42
N GLY A 30 5.12 -8.12 -16.20
CA GLY A 30 4.13 -9.07 -15.68
C GLY A 30 4.16 -9.27 -14.16
N VAL A 31 4.81 -8.39 -13.40
CA VAL A 31 4.80 -8.36 -11.93
C VAL A 31 4.52 -6.96 -11.41
N MET A 32 3.99 -6.84 -10.18
CA MET A 32 3.86 -5.57 -9.48
C MET A 32 5.21 -5.13 -8.92
N GLY A 33 5.53 -3.85 -9.07
CA GLY A 33 6.69 -3.20 -8.48
C GLY A 33 6.40 -1.74 -8.16
N LEU A 34 7.27 -1.15 -7.34
CA LEU A 34 7.02 0.16 -6.72
C LEU A 34 5.67 0.16 -5.99
N ILE A 35 5.42 -0.93 -5.25
CA ILE A 35 4.18 -1.07 -4.50
C ILE A 35 4.20 -0.03 -3.38
N GLU A 36 3.14 0.77 -3.32
CA GLU A 36 2.92 1.77 -2.28
C GLU A 36 1.50 1.65 -1.76
N CYS A 37 1.33 1.68 -0.45
CA CYS A 37 0.03 1.87 0.19
C CYS A 37 0.08 3.05 1.16
N HIS A 38 -0.96 3.86 1.15
CA HIS A 38 -1.04 5.04 1.99
C HIS A 38 -2.48 5.31 2.47
N GLY A 39 -2.60 6.04 3.58
CA GLY A 39 -3.90 6.34 4.19
C GLY A 39 -3.84 7.42 5.28
N ARG A 40 -5.00 7.94 5.68
CA ARG A 40 -5.14 8.83 6.86
C ARG A 40 -4.87 8.12 8.18
N SER A 41 -5.10 6.81 8.17
CA SER A 41 -4.79 5.92 9.27
C SER A 41 -4.19 4.65 8.70
N MET A 42 -3.30 4.03 9.47
CA MET A 42 -2.71 2.74 9.13
C MET A 42 -2.69 1.92 10.42
N PRO A 43 -3.54 0.90 10.57
CA PRO A 43 -3.60 0.08 11.77
C PRO A 43 -2.22 -0.50 12.10
N GLY A 44 -1.87 -0.56 13.39
CA GLY A 44 -0.60 -1.12 13.87
C GLY A 44 0.66 -0.45 13.33
N PHE A 45 0.57 0.77 12.80
CA PHE A 45 1.72 1.49 12.24
C PHE A 45 2.93 1.49 13.19
N PRO A 46 4.15 1.18 12.73
CA PRO A 46 5.33 1.10 13.60
C PRO A 46 5.65 2.43 14.28
N ALA A 47 5.86 2.39 15.60
CA ALA A 47 6.10 3.61 16.39
C ALA A 47 7.42 4.30 16.05
N ASP A 48 8.42 3.55 15.60
CA ASP A 48 9.73 4.04 15.14
C ASP A 48 9.65 4.71 13.76
N ALA A 49 8.64 4.40 12.95
CA ALA A 49 8.35 5.07 11.68
C ALA A 49 7.55 6.38 11.85
N LEU A 50 7.10 6.70 13.07
CA LEU A 50 6.43 7.95 13.36
C LEU A 50 7.45 9.09 13.40
N ASN A 51 7.18 10.15 12.64
CA ASN A 51 7.93 11.38 12.75
C ASN A 51 7.34 12.23 13.91
N PRO A 52 8.05 12.41 15.04
CA PRO A 52 7.50 13.08 16.22
C PRO A 52 7.10 14.53 15.95
N LYS A 53 7.67 15.16 14.92
CA LYS A 53 7.37 16.54 14.51
C LYS A 53 6.00 16.68 13.84
N LEU A 54 5.35 15.56 13.51
CA LEU A 54 4.05 15.52 12.83
C LEU A 54 2.89 15.27 13.79
N LYS A 55 3.17 15.11 15.08
CA LYS A 55 2.13 14.91 16.10
C LYS A 55 1.07 16.01 16.02
N ASP A 56 -0.19 15.60 16.05
CA ASP A 56 -1.38 16.46 15.97
C ASP A 56 -1.53 17.25 14.66
N ARG A 57 -0.78 16.86 13.60
CA ARG A 57 -0.88 17.46 12.26
C ARG A 57 -1.51 16.48 11.27
N PRO A 58 -2.17 16.98 10.21
CA PRO A 58 -2.61 16.14 9.10
C PRO A 58 -1.42 15.36 8.53
N THR A 59 -1.48 14.05 8.71
CA THR A 59 -0.39 13.13 8.39
C THR A 59 -0.92 12.04 7.48
N VAL A 60 -0.13 11.69 6.47
CA VAL A 60 -0.35 10.50 5.65
C VAL A 60 0.65 9.45 6.10
N PHE A 61 0.14 8.25 6.37
CA PHE A 61 0.93 7.08 6.68
C PHE A 61 1.14 6.29 5.41
N THR A 62 2.38 5.89 5.16
CA THR A 62 2.76 5.22 3.92
C THR A 62 3.60 3.99 4.23
N VAL A 63 3.40 2.92 3.48
CA VAL A 63 4.36 1.83 3.32
C VAL A 63 4.69 1.73 1.83
N ALA A 64 5.97 1.77 1.50
CA ALA A 64 6.41 1.77 0.11
C ALA A 64 7.66 0.91 -0.06
N GLU A 65 7.80 0.32 -1.24
CA GLU A 65 9.02 -0.33 -1.69
C GLU A 65 10.13 0.72 -1.86
N SER A 66 11.25 0.58 -1.14
CA SER A 66 12.44 1.39 -1.32
C SER A 66 13.32 0.89 -2.47
N SER A 67 14.30 1.69 -2.87
CA SER A 67 15.18 1.39 -4.01
C SER A 67 16.00 0.11 -3.88
N ASP A 68 16.17 -0.41 -2.66
CA ASP A 68 16.80 -1.69 -2.34
C ASP A 68 15.82 -2.87 -2.38
N GLY A 69 14.55 -2.63 -2.75
CA GLY A 69 13.46 -3.60 -2.80
C GLY A 69 12.80 -3.87 -1.46
N ALA A 70 13.33 -3.37 -0.35
CA ALA A 70 12.72 -3.55 0.98
C ALA A 70 11.52 -2.62 1.15
N PHE A 71 10.56 -2.97 2.02
CA PHE A 71 9.48 -2.05 2.36
C PHE A 71 9.83 -1.19 3.56
N LYS A 72 9.38 0.07 3.55
CA LYS A 72 9.56 1.02 4.66
C LYS A 72 8.27 1.73 4.99
N PHE A 73 7.94 1.74 6.28
CA PHE A 73 6.90 2.59 6.83
C PHE A 73 7.43 4.01 7.01
N THR A 74 6.65 4.99 6.60
CA THR A 74 6.97 6.42 6.77
C THR A 74 5.71 7.22 7.08
N SER A 75 5.90 8.38 7.71
CA SER A 75 4.83 9.36 7.95
C SER A 75 5.27 10.72 7.42
N SER A 76 4.38 11.39 6.70
CA SER A 76 4.66 12.70 6.09
C SER A 76 3.49 13.67 6.26
N LEU A 77 3.78 14.98 6.21
CA LEU A 77 2.72 15.99 6.18
C LEU A 77 1.98 15.87 4.86
N GLY A 78 0.66 15.82 4.94
CA GLY A 78 -0.17 15.77 3.76
C GLY A 78 -1.63 15.57 4.11
N THR A 79 -2.47 15.85 3.12
CA THR A 79 -3.87 15.43 3.12
C THR A 79 -3.98 14.23 2.21
N TYR A 80 -4.40 13.09 2.77
CA TYR A 80 -4.85 11.96 1.96
C TYR A 80 -5.98 12.46 1.05
N THR A 81 -5.68 12.49 -0.23
CA THR A 81 -6.65 12.81 -1.27
C THR A 81 -7.16 11.47 -1.73
N ASP A 82 -8.46 11.22 -1.63
CA ASP A 82 -9.07 10.04 -2.26
C ASP A 82 -8.72 10.14 -3.75
N GLU A 83 -7.74 9.37 -4.22
CA GLU A 83 -7.35 9.48 -5.62
C GLU A 83 -8.52 8.98 -6.47
N LYS A 84 -8.95 9.84 -7.40
CA LYS A 84 -9.98 9.48 -8.36
C LYS A 84 -9.50 8.25 -9.12
N GLY A 85 -10.18 7.12 -8.93
CA GLY A 85 -9.87 5.87 -9.61
C GLY A 85 -9.63 4.68 -8.69
N TYR A 86 -9.46 4.90 -7.38
CA TYR A 86 -9.41 3.81 -6.42
C TYR A 86 -10.65 2.93 -6.54
N ARG A 87 -10.42 1.64 -6.75
CA ARG A 87 -11.48 0.64 -6.76
C ARG A 87 -11.40 -0.21 -5.51
N LEU A 88 -12.52 -0.38 -4.82
CA LEU A 88 -12.59 -1.19 -3.62
C LEU A 88 -12.16 -2.64 -3.93
N LEU A 89 -11.14 -3.12 -3.24
CA LEU A 89 -10.79 -4.54 -3.14
C LEU A 89 -11.42 -5.08 -1.83
N PRO A 90 -12.50 -5.88 -1.90
CA PRO A 90 -13.21 -6.32 -0.71
C PRO A 90 -12.36 -7.20 0.22
N ALA A 91 -12.75 -7.27 1.49
CA ALA A 91 -12.20 -8.27 2.40
C ALA A 91 -12.39 -9.70 1.87
N GLY A 92 -11.42 -10.56 2.14
CA GLY A 92 -11.34 -11.92 1.61
C GLY A 92 -10.87 -12.01 0.16
N MET A 93 -10.57 -10.89 -0.50
CA MET A 93 -10.13 -10.87 -1.89
C MET A 93 -8.63 -10.59 -2.01
N LYS A 94 -8.06 -11.09 -3.11
CA LYS A 94 -6.69 -10.79 -3.50
C LYS A 94 -6.63 -10.24 -4.92
N LEU A 95 -5.63 -9.40 -5.16
CA LEU A 95 -5.23 -8.92 -6.46
C LEU A 95 -3.83 -9.47 -6.74
N THR A 96 -3.66 -10.19 -7.85
CA THR A 96 -2.40 -10.83 -8.21
C THR A 96 -1.99 -10.46 -9.63
N VAL A 97 -0.69 -10.25 -9.84
CA VAL A 97 -0.07 -10.04 -11.15
C VAL A 97 1.20 -10.88 -11.18
N GLY A 98 1.21 -11.95 -11.98
CA GLY A 98 2.29 -12.94 -11.93
C GLY A 98 2.46 -13.53 -10.53
N GLU A 99 3.69 -13.50 -10.02
CA GLU A 99 4.07 -14.00 -8.69
C GLU A 99 3.90 -12.97 -7.56
N THR A 100 3.44 -11.75 -7.90
CA THR A 100 3.21 -10.67 -6.93
C THR A 100 1.73 -10.55 -6.59
N GLY A 101 1.44 -10.03 -5.40
CA GLY A 101 0.05 -9.93 -4.97
C GLY A 101 -0.14 -9.02 -3.77
N CYS A 102 -1.35 -8.49 -3.67
CA CYS A 102 -1.89 -7.92 -2.45
C CYS A 102 -3.18 -8.66 -2.07
N ALA A 103 -3.37 -8.92 -0.79
CA ALA A 103 -4.58 -9.53 -0.26
C ALA A 103 -5.16 -8.65 0.84
N VAL A 104 -6.49 -8.52 0.85
CA VAL A 104 -7.24 -7.83 1.89
C VAL A 104 -7.93 -8.89 2.73
N GLY A 105 -7.55 -8.99 3.98
CA GLY A 105 -8.19 -9.89 4.93
C GLY A 105 -9.40 -9.24 5.59
N ASP A 106 -10.06 -10.01 6.45
CA ASP A 106 -11.01 -9.46 7.39
C ASP A 106 -10.28 -8.56 8.41
N ASP A 107 -11.03 -7.70 9.13
CA ASP A 107 -10.48 -6.81 10.17
C ASP A 107 -9.40 -5.81 9.72
N HIS A 108 -9.58 -5.22 8.52
CA HIS A 108 -8.68 -4.19 7.96
C HIS A 108 -7.23 -4.67 7.72
N TYR A 109 -7.03 -5.98 7.63
CA TYR A 109 -5.75 -6.57 7.27
C TYR A 109 -5.43 -6.35 5.78
N ILE A 110 -4.20 -5.97 5.47
CA ILE A 110 -3.66 -6.03 4.10
C ILE A 110 -2.25 -6.59 4.13
N ALA A 111 -1.95 -7.48 3.20
CA ALA A 111 -0.60 -7.96 2.96
C ALA A 111 -0.25 -7.88 1.48
N CYS A 112 0.95 -7.41 1.17
CA CYS A 112 1.47 -7.42 -0.18
C CYS A 112 2.84 -8.10 -0.23
N VAL A 113 3.13 -8.72 -1.37
CA VAL A 113 4.38 -9.45 -1.61
C VAL A 113 4.87 -9.22 -3.04
N THR A 114 6.19 -9.02 -3.17
CA THR A 114 6.89 -8.91 -4.45
C THR A 114 7.44 -10.27 -4.87
N SER A 115 7.95 -10.36 -6.11
CA SER A 115 8.56 -11.58 -6.64
C SER A 115 9.88 -11.93 -5.94
N GLN A 116 10.46 -10.98 -5.20
CA GLN A 116 11.68 -11.17 -4.41
C GLN A 116 11.36 -11.66 -2.99
N HIS A 117 10.11 -11.98 -2.70
CA HIS A 117 9.62 -12.35 -1.36
C HIS A 117 9.76 -11.27 -0.29
N HIS A 118 10.01 -10.02 -0.70
CA HIS A 118 9.81 -8.88 0.19
C HIS A 118 8.32 -8.55 0.27
N GLY A 119 7.92 -7.97 1.38
CA GLY A 119 6.53 -7.59 1.55
C GLY A 119 6.28 -6.77 2.79
N PHE A 120 5.00 -6.55 3.03
CA PHE A 120 4.54 -5.94 4.24
C PHE A 120 3.19 -6.49 4.64
N VAL A 121 2.86 -6.29 5.91
CA VAL A 121 1.56 -6.54 6.48
C VAL A 121 1.14 -5.29 7.24
N ILE A 122 -0.09 -4.84 6.99
CA ILE A 122 -0.78 -3.85 7.82
C ILE A 122 -1.86 -4.58 8.61
N SER A 123 -1.79 -4.50 9.94
CA SER A 123 -2.72 -5.17 10.84
C SER A 123 -2.94 -4.34 12.10
N PRO A 124 -4.16 -4.33 12.69
CA PRO A 124 -4.42 -3.71 13.99
C PRO A 124 -3.51 -4.22 15.12
N THR A 125 -3.04 -5.46 15.04
CA THR A 125 -2.16 -6.07 16.06
C THR A 125 -0.69 -5.65 15.94
N GLY A 126 -0.34 -4.88 14.91
CA GLY A 126 1.02 -4.48 14.59
C GLY A 126 1.33 -4.74 13.13
N SER A 127 1.97 -3.77 12.49
CA SER A 127 2.33 -3.79 11.08
C SER A 127 3.83 -3.96 10.91
N TRP A 128 4.26 -4.68 9.88
CA TRP A 128 5.67 -5.03 9.69
C TRP A 128 6.01 -5.23 8.22
N THR A 129 7.32 -5.22 7.93
CA THR A 129 7.88 -5.55 6.62
C THR A 129 8.76 -6.79 6.74
N PHE A 130 8.98 -7.48 5.62
CA PHE A 130 9.84 -8.65 5.53
C PHE A 130 10.53 -8.71 4.17
#